data_AF-A0A349NF56-F1
#
_entry.id   AF-A0A349NF56-F1
#
_cell.length_a   1.000
_cell.length_b   1.000
_cell.length_c   1.000
_cell.angle_alpha   90.00
_cell.angle_beta   90.00
_cell.angle_gamma   90.00
#
_symmetry.space_group_name_H-M   'P 1'
#
loop_
_entity.id
_entity.type
_entity.pdbx_description
1 polymer ?
#
loop_
_entity_poly.entity_id
_entity_poly.type
_entity_poly.pdbx_seq_one_letter_code
_entity_poly.pdbx_strand_id
1 'polypeptide(L)' 'IGETKYINDYSSSLHKDNFYACQFHPEKSGKTGEQILKNFLEIVKQG' A
#
# COMPACT_ATOMS: atom_id res chain seq x y z
N ILE A 1 -0.72 5.88 8.00
CA ILE A 1 0.58 6.04 7.29
C ILE A 1 1.40 4.79 7.59
N GLY A 2 1.97 4.14 6.58
CA GLY A 2 3.02 3.15 6.77
C GLY A 2 4.38 3.81 6.65
N GLU A 3 5.33 3.43 7.51
CA GLU A 3 6.65 4.03 7.58
C GLU A 3 7.74 3.00 7.27
N THR A 4 8.87 3.45 6.74
CA THR A 4 10.04 2.61 6.50
C THR A 4 11.29 3.38 6.89
N LYS A 5 12.24 2.66 7.50
CA LYS A 5 13.50 3.23 7.98
C LYS A 5 14.59 2.98 6.95
N TYR A 6 15.00 4.03 6.24
CA TYR A 6 16.14 3.95 5.33
C TYR A 6 16.78 5.33 5.14
N ILE A 7 17.98 5.53 5.69
CA ILE A 7 18.66 6.83 5.85
C ILE A 7 17.88 7.78 6.77
N ASN A 8 16.68 8.17 6.36
CA ASN A 8 15.69 8.86 7.18
C ASN A 8 14.39 8.04 7.20
N ASP A 9 13.58 8.22 8.24
CA ASP A 9 12.24 7.64 8.26
C ASP A 9 11.37 8.34 7.21
N TYR A 10 10.66 7.56 6.40
CA TYR A 10 9.80 8.08 5.34
C TYR A 10 8.49 7.30 5.25
N SER A 11 7.46 7.92 4.65
CA SER A 11 6.17 7.28 4.42
C SER A 11 6.25 6.32 3.23
N SER A 12 6.09 5.02 3.49
CA SER A 12 6.03 3.99 2.46
C SER A 12 4.62 3.70 1.96
N SER A 13 3.59 4.07 2.75
CA SER A 13 2.19 4.03 2.33
C SER A 13 1.36 5.13 2.98
N LEU A 14 0.37 5.63 2.24
CA LEU A 14 -0.54 6.70 2.64
C LEU A 14 -1.98 6.30 2.34
N HIS A 15 -2.89 6.77 3.18
CA HIS A 15 -4.32 6.64 3.00
C HIS A 15 -4.99 7.93 3.50
N LYS A 16 -5.89 8.48 2.69
CA LYS A 16 -6.74 9.61 3.05
C LYS A 16 -8.07 9.47 2.30
N ASP A 17 -9.17 9.35 3.05
CA ASP A 17 -10.51 9.16 2.50
C ASP A 17 -10.58 7.96 1.54
N ASN A 18 -10.84 8.15 0.26
CA ASN A 18 -10.85 7.10 -0.76
C ASN A 18 -9.52 6.97 -1.53
N PHE A 19 -8.48 7.74 -1.17
CA PHE A 19 -7.18 7.70 -1.82
C PHE A 19 -6.20 6.80 -1.08
N TYR A 20 -5.59 5.87 -1.79
CA TYR A 20 -4.57 4.95 -1.30
C TYR A 20 -3.32 5.07 -2.16
N ALA A 21 -2.14 5.14 -1.54
CA ALA A 21 -0.86 5.23 -2.24
C ALA A 21 0.21 4.38 -1.55
N CYS A 22 1.14 3.85 -2.35
CA CYS A 22 2.31 3.14 -1.87
C CYS A 22 3.55 3.59 -2.66
N GLN A 23 4.68 3.70 -1.97
CA GLN A 23 5.97 4.02 -2.60
C GLN A 23 6.61 2.77 -3.23
N PHE A 24 6.34 1.60 -2.66
CA PHE A 24 6.81 0.33 -3.21
C PHE A 24 5.94 -0.13 -4.39
N HIS A 25 6.45 -1.11 -5.13
CA HIS A 25 5.77 -1.75 -6.25
C HIS A 25 5.06 -3.03 -5.76
N PRO A 26 3.75 -2.98 -5.40
CA PRO A 26 3.04 -4.17 -4.94
C PRO A 26 3.04 -5.28 -6.00
N GLU A 27 3.04 -4.95 -7.29
CA GLU A 27 3.13 -5.93 -8.38
C GLU A 27 4.47 -6.68 -8.46
N LYS A 28 5.53 -6.13 -7.84
CA LYS A 28 6.87 -6.75 -7.78
C LYS A 28 7.18 -7.38 -6.43
N SER A 29 6.23 -7.39 -5.50
CA SER A 29 6.43 -7.82 -4.10
C SER A 29 5.89 -9.24 -3.81
N GLY A 30 5.74 -10.06 -4.86
CA GLY A 30 5.32 -11.46 -4.76
C GLY A 30 4.00 -11.67 -4.01
N LYS A 31 3.91 -12.72 -3.20
CA LYS A 31 2.68 -13.07 -2.44
C LYS A 31 2.20 -11.96 -1.52
N THR A 32 3.13 -11.18 -0.94
CA THR A 32 2.76 -10.05 -0.06
C THR A 32 2.13 -8.92 -0.88
N GLY A 33 2.72 -8.60 -2.02
CA GLY A 33 2.18 -7.61 -2.95
C GLY A 33 0.83 -8.00 -3.52
N GLU A 34 0.66 -9.27 -3.91
CA GLU A 34 -0.61 -9.82 -4.37
C GLU A 34 -1.71 -9.65 -3.31
N GLN A 35 -1.41 -9.93 -2.04
CA GLN A 35 -2.38 -9.77 -0.95
C GLN A 35 -2.78 -8.30 -0.74
N ILE A 36 -1.83 -7.37 -0.85
CA ILE A 36 -2.11 -5.93 -0.78
C ILE A 36 -3.09 -5.52 -1.88
N LEU A 37 -2.86 -5.97 -3.12
CA LEU A 37 -3.75 -5.68 -4.24
C LEU A 37 -5.15 -6.29 -4.05
N LYS A 38 -5.24 -7.52 -3.56
CA LYS A 38 -6.54 -8.15 -3.22
C LYS A 38 -7.29 -7.34 -2.18
N ASN A 39 -6.62 -6.92 -1.10
CA ASN A 39 -7.24 -6.10 -0.06
C ASN A 39 -7.76 -4.77 -0.62
N PHE A 40 -6.99 -4.11 -1.49
CA PHE A 40 -7.43 -2.88 -2.15
C PHE A 40 -8.67 -3.11 -3.02
N LEU A 41 -8.71 -4.19 -3.81
CA LEU A 41 -9.87 -4.51 -4.63
C LEU A 41 -11.12 -4.80 -3.80
N GLU A 42 -10.98 -5.47 -2.64
CA GLU A 42 -12.11 -5.70 -1.75
C GLU A 42 -12.66 -4.40 -1.15
N ILE A 43 -11.79 -3.46 -0.79
CA ILE A 43 -12.21 -2.11 -0.34
C ILE A 43 -12.98 -1.40 -1.45
N VAL A 44 -12.46 -1.42 -2.70
CA VAL A 44 -13.10 -0.77 -3.84
C VAL A 44 -14.48 -1.36 -4.15
N LYS A 45 -14.67 -2.67 -3.99
CA LYS A 45 -15.97 -3.33 -4.22
C LYS A 45 -17.01 -3.04 -3.14
N GLN A 46 -16.58 -2.62 -1.94
CA GLN A 46 -17.46 -2.34 -0.80
C GLN A 46 -17.93 -0.88 -0.75
N GLY A 47 -17.30 0.00 -1.55
CA GLY A 47 -17.64 1.42 -1.67
C GLY A 47 -18.63 1.74 -2.78
#